data_AF-A0A844IGK1-F1
#
_entry.id   AF-A0A844IGK1-F1
#
_cell.length_a   1.000
_cell.length_b   1.000
_cell.length_c   1.000
_cell.angle_alpha   90.00
_cell.angle_beta   90.00
_cell.angle_gamma   90.00
#
_symmetry.space_group_name_H-M   'P 1'
#
loop_
_entity.id
_entity.type
_entity.pdbx_description
1 polymer ?
#
loop_
_entity_poly.entity_id
_entity_poly.type
_entity_poly.pdbx_seq_one_letter_code
_entity_poly.pdbx_strand_id
1 'polypeptide(L)'
;MNINLQLALDLAYNQLNTVAQSPEYWTILNSIFGTNYNSVLAQTLQQEWQAGNFSTLPPVEILNSSILGKANGAYAASNNTIYLADTFVATATSAQLVAVLLEEIGHAVDAKINSSDTPGDEGELFSLLVRGITPSGTELSRIQSENDQAIITLDGQPVAIEMAVNEAPVITSAATASFAENGTSTVYTVT
;
A
#
# COMPACT_ATOMS: atom_id res chain seq x y z
N MET A 1 -5.93 21.26 8.15
CA MET A 1 -5.48 19.88 7.87
C MET A 1 -4.85 19.30 9.13
N ASN A 2 -5.06 18.02 9.43
CA ASN A 2 -4.41 17.33 10.56
C ASN A 2 -2.88 17.36 10.34
N ILE A 3 -2.10 17.86 11.31
CA ILE A 3 -0.65 18.05 11.16
C ILE A 3 0.08 16.73 10.89
N ASN A 4 -0.42 15.61 11.44
CA ASN A 4 0.15 14.29 11.22
C ASN A 4 -0.10 13.80 9.78
N LEU A 5 -1.28 14.11 9.22
CA LEU A 5 -1.61 13.77 7.84
C LEU A 5 -0.79 14.60 6.84
N GLN A 6 -0.60 15.90 7.10
CA GLN A 6 0.27 16.73 6.25
C GLN A 6 1.70 16.21 6.25
N LEU A 7 2.25 15.87 7.43
CA LEU A 7 3.59 15.32 7.51
C LEU A 7 3.70 13.97 6.77
N ALA A 8 2.69 13.12 6.88
CA ALA A 8 2.67 11.85 6.16
C ALA A 8 2.60 12.04 4.63
N LEU A 9 1.81 13.00 4.15
CA LEU A 9 1.77 13.38 2.73
C LEU A 9 3.14 13.88 2.25
N ASP A 10 3.77 14.78 3.00
CA ASP A 10 5.09 15.30 2.66
C ASP A 10 6.12 14.15 2.58
N LEU A 11 6.06 13.19 3.51
CA LEU A 11 6.93 12.01 3.49
C LEU A 11 6.65 11.08 2.30
N ALA A 12 5.38 10.81 1.98
CA ALA A 12 5.00 10.00 0.82
C ALA A 12 5.50 10.66 -0.48
N TYR A 13 5.30 11.97 -0.64
CA TYR A 13 5.76 12.74 -1.79
C TYR A 13 7.29 12.75 -1.91
N ASN A 14 8.02 12.86 -0.79
CA ASN A 14 9.47 12.75 -0.80
C ASN A 14 9.95 11.36 -1.23
N GLN A 15 9.24 10.29 -0.87
CA GLN A 15 9.56 8.93 -1.33
C GLN A 15 9.29 8.76 -2.83
N LEU A 16 8.17 9.27 -3.33
CA LEU A 16 7.88 9.30 -4.77
C LEU A 16 8.94 10.09 -5.56
N ASN A 17 9.34 11.27 -5.07
CA ASN A 17 10.44 12.03 -5.67
C ASN A 17 11.72 11.21 -5.71
N THR A 18 12.10 10.59 -4.58
CA THR A 18 13.32 9.77 -4.47
C THR A 18 13.31 8.61 -5.48
N VAL A 19 12.19 7.89 -5.60
CA VAL A 19 12.03 6.80 -6.57
C VAL A 19 12.05 7.33 -8.00
N ALA A 20 11.42 8.47 -8.28
CA ALA A 20 11.41 9.07 -9.61
C ALA A 20 12.81 9.50 -10.07
N GLN A 21 13.69 9.90 -9.15
CA GLN A 21 15.10 10.21 -9.42
C GLN A 21 15.98 8.96 -9.55
N SER A 22 15.50 7.79 -9.14
CA SER A 22 16.25 6.55 -9.14
C SER A 22 16.32 5.93 -10.55
N PRO A 23 17.46 5.30 -10.92
CA PRO A 23 17.50 4.46 -12.12
C PRO A 23 16.54 3.26 -12.04
N GLU A 24 16.11 2.87 -10.83
CA GLU A 24 15.20 1.74 -10.60
C GLU A 24 13.71 2.07 -10.85
N TYR A 25 13.36 3.32 -11.18
CA TYR A 25 11.97 3.73 -11.41
C TYR A 25 11.23 2.76 -12.34
N TRP A 26 11.83 2.45 -13.50
CA TRP A 26 11.24 1.55 -14.48
C TRP A 26 11.25 0.09 -14.02
N THR A 27 12.27 -0.35 -13.29
CA THR A 27 12.30 -1.70 -12.70
C THR A 27 11.14 -1.89 -11.73
N ILE A 28 10.91 -0.90 -10.86
CA ILE A 28 9.84 -0.90 -9.87
C ILE A 28 8.48 -0.95 -10.58
N LEU A 29 8.20 -0.02 -11.50
CA LEU A 29 6.92 0.00 -12.23
C LEU A 29 6.67 -1.31 -12.99
N ASN A 30 7.69 -1.84 -13.68
CA ASN A 30 7.54 -3.10 -14.42
C ASN A 30 7.25 -4.30 -13.51
N SER A 31 7.74 -4.28 -12.26
CA SER A 31 7.50 -5.35 -11.29
C SER A 31 6.09 -5.33 -10.69
N ILE A 32 5.44 -4.15 -10.72
CA ILE A 32 4.10 -3.93 -10.17
C ILE A 32 3.06 -4.10 -11.28
N PHE A 33 3.17 -3.28 -12.33
CA PHE A 33 2.14 -3.09 -13.36
C PHE A 33 2.40 -3.91 -14.65
N GLY A 34 3.41 -4.77 -14.65
CA GLY A 34 3.89 -5.45 -15.85
C GLY A 34 4.51 -4.49 -16.86
N THR A 35 4.56 -4.85 -18.15
CA THR A 35 5.25 -4.07 -19.20
C THR A 35 4.33 -3.49 -20.27
N ASN A 36 3.01 -3.65 -20.12
CA ASN A 36 2.02 -3.27 -21.14
C ASN A 36 1.30 -1.95 -20.84
N TYR A 37 1.61 -1.31 -19.71
CA TYR A 37 1.08 0.00 -19.35
C TYR A 37 1.54 1.09 -20.33
N ASN A 38 0.85 2.23 -20.30
CA ASN A 38 1.20 3.38 -21.11
C ASN A 38 2.49 4.06 -20.59
N SER A 39 3.62 3.72 -21.19
CA SER A 39 4.94 4.25 -20.81
C SER A 39 5.08 5.76 -20.97
N VAL A 40 4.27 6.41 -21.82
CA VAL A 40 4.26 7.87 -21.96
C VAL A 40 3.62 8.54 -20.74
N LEU A 41 2.52 7.98 -20.23
CA LEU A 41 1.89 8.47 -19.01
C LEU A 41 2.76 8.20 -17.78
N ALA A 42 3.39 7.03 -17.70
CA ALA A 42 4.38 6.73 -16.66
C ALA A 42 5.57 7.70 -16.70
N GLN A 43 6.13 7.99 -17.88
CA GLN A 43 7.20 8.98 -18.02
C GLN A 43 6.75 10.39 -17.60
N THR A 44 5.50 10.76 -17.88
CA THR A 44 4.94 12.03 -17.45
C THR A 44 4.87 12.12 -15.93
N LEU A 45 4.36 11.07 -15.26
CA LEU A 45 4.36 10.96 -13.80
C LEU A 45 5.78 11.06 -13.22
N GLN A 46 6.76 10.38 -13.82
CA GLN A 46 8.15 10.46 -13.40
C GLN A 46 8.67 11.90 -13.42
N GLN A 47 8.44 12.64 -14.51
CA GLN A 47 8.89 14.03 -14.66
C GLN A 47 8.22 14.97 -13.65
N GLU A 48 6.93 14.79 -13.41
CA GLU A 48 6.17 15.54 -12.41
C GLU A 48 6.77 15.31 -11.01
N TRP A 49 6.97 14.04 -10.62
CA TRP A 49 7.52 13.70 -9.32
C TRP A 49 8.96 14.17 -9.14
N GLN A 50 9.81 14.06 -10.17
CA GLN A 50 11.18 14.59 -10.16
C GLN A 50 11.22 16.10 -9.92
N ALA A 51 10.26 16.84 -10.48
CA ALA A 51 10.11 18.28 -10.29
C ALA A 51 9.48 18.65 -8.94
N GLY A 52 9.09 17.67 -8.11
CA GLY A 52 8.34 17.90 -6.87
C GLY A 52 6.91 18.37 -7.12
N ASN A 53 6.37 18.14 -8.32
CA ASN A 53 5.00 18.46 -8.67
C ASN A 53 4.09 17.25 -8.42
N PHE A 54 3.26 17.35 -7.39
CA PHE A 54 2.29 16.32 -7.01
C PHE A 54 0.84 16.75 -7.24
N SER A 55 0.62 17.85 -7.98
CA SER A 55 -0.73 18.40 -8.21
C SER A 55 -1.64 17.51 -9.05
N THR A 56 -1.08 16.50 -9.72
CA THR A 56 -1.81 15.51 -10.51
C THR A 56 -2.17 14.25 -9.73
N LEU A 57 -1.70 14.12 -8.48
CA LEU A 57 -2.11 13.05 -7.58
C LEU A 57 -3.53 13.28 -7.06
N PRO A 58 -4.26 12.23 -6.68
CA PRO A 58 -5.60 12.35 -6.14
C PRO A 58 -5.65 13.24 -4.88
N PRO A 59 -6.71 14.05 -4.68
CA PRO A 59 -7.00 14.64 -3.39
C PRO A 59 -7.25 13.56 -2.33
N VAL A 60 -6.96 13.90 -1.07
CA VAL A 60 -7.23 13.06 0.10
C VAL A 60 -8.40 13.64 0.88
N GLU A 61 -9.40 12.80 1.11
CA GLU A 61 -10.57 13.10 1.94
C GLU A 61 -10.63 12.15 3.13
N ILE A 62 -11.13 12.64 4.26
CA ILE A 62 -11.33 11.81 5.46
C ILE A 62 -12.81 11.49 5.57
N LEU A 63 -13.13 10.19 5.63
CA LEU A 63 -14.48 9.69 5.82
C LEU A 63 -14.65 9.11 7.21
N ASN A 64 -15.91 9.02 7.65
CA ASN A 64 -16.21 8.23 8.83
C ASN A 64 -15.84 6.77 8.55
N SER A 65 -15.06 6.15 9.44
CA SER A 65 -14.59 4.76 9.30
C SER A 65 -15.70 3.74 9.07
N SER A 66 -16.93 3.99 9.54
CA SER A 66 -18.06 3.10 9.25
C SER A 66 -18.43 3.02 7.76
N ILE A 67 -18.06 4.02 6.94
CA ILE A 67 -18.29 4.04 5.49
C ILE A 67 -17.30 3.11 4.79
N LEU A 68 -16.02 3.11 5.21
CA LEU A 68 -14.96 2.28 4.64
C LEU A 68 -14.92 0.86 5.22
N GLY A 69 -15.73 0.59 6.25
CA GLY A 69 -15.83 -0.73 6.87
C GLY A 69 -14.53 -1.12 7.58
N LYS A 70 -13.76 -2.04 6.97
CA LYS A 70 -12.48 -2.54 7.51
C LYS A 70 -11.26 -1.81 6.95
N ALA A 71 -11.43 -1.01 5.90
CA ALA A 71 -10.33 -0.37 5.22
C ALA A 71 -9.83 0.86 5.99
N ASN A 72 -8.52 1.04 6.02
CA ASN A 72 -7.85 2.20 6.59
C ASN A 72 -7.76 3.35 5.57
N GLY A 73 -7.55 2.98 4.30
CA GLY A 73 -7.60 3.83 3.14
C GLY A 73 -8.44 3.18 2.04
N ALA A 74 -8.79 3.97 1.02
CA ALA A 74 -9.34 3.46 -0.21
C ALA A 74 -9.15 4.44 -1.37
N TYR A 75 -8.94 3.93 -2.58
CA TYR A 75 -8.88 4.73 -3.80
C TYR A 75 -10.15 4.50 -4.62
N ALA A 76 -10.77 5.60 -5.04
CA ALA A 76 -11.94 5.59 -5.92
C ALA A 76 -11.58 6.13 -7.30
N ALA A 77 -11.37 5.24 -8.27
CA ALA A 77 -11.07 5.62 -9.66
C ALA A 77 -12.18 6.48 -10.30
N SER A 78 -13.44 6.26 -9.92
CA SER A 78 -14.61 6.96 -10.50
C SER A 78 -14.60 8.48 -10.34
N ASN A 79 -13.96 8.99 -9.29
CA ASN A 79 -13.83 10.42 -9.02
C ASN A 79 -12.37 10.83 -8.71
N ASN A 80 -11.42 9.90 -8.89
CA ASN A 80 -10.01 10.08 -8.61
C ASN A 80 -9.77 10.66 -7.21
N THR A 81 -10.24 9.98 -6.16
CA THR A 81 -10.11 10.45 -4.77
C THR A 81 -9.57 9.34 -3.86
N ILE A 82 -8.66 9.72 -2.96
CA ILE A 82 -8.21 8.87 -1.86
C ILE A 82 -9.05 9.17 -0.63
N TYR A 83 -9.65 8.15 -0.05
CA TYR A 83 -10.41 8.23 1.20
C TYR A 83 -9.60 7.60 2.32
N LEU A 84 -9.52 8.27 3.47
CA LEU A 84 -8.93 7.70 4.69
C LEU A 84 -9.98 7.61 5.79
N ALA A 85 -9.92 6.52 6.56
CA ALA A 85 -10.79 6.33 7.72
C ALA A 85 -10.41 7.31 8.85
N ASP A 86 -11.38 8.02 9.41
CA ASP A 86 -11.17 8.98 10.51
C ASP A 86 -10.46 8.37 11.74
N THR A 87 -10.85 7.16 12.15
CA THR A 87 -10.24 6.43 13.25
C THR A 87 -8.81 6.01 12.94
N PHE A 88 -8.51 5.63 11.70
CA PHE A 88 -7.15 5.34 11.25
C PHE A 88 -6.28 6.60 11.32
N VAL A 89 -6.73 7.72 10.75
CA VAL A 89 -6.01 9.01 10.78
C VAL A 89 -5.75 9.49 12.22
N ALA A 90 -6.65 9.19 13.16
CA ALA A 90 -6.50 9.57 14.56
C ALA A 90 -5.51 8.70 15.36
N THR A 91 -5.27 7.44 14.94
CA THR A 91 -4.55 6.44 15.77
C THR A 91 -3.29 5.89 15.11
N ALA A 92 -3.18 5.99 13.79
CA ALA A 92 -2.04 5.49 13.04
C ALA A 92 -0.75 6.25 13.37
N THR A 93 0.36 5.53 13.36
CA THR A 93 1.69 6.12 13.31
C THR A 93 1.93 6.81 11.97
N SER A 94 2.87 7.75 11.90
CA SER A 94 3.27 8.37 10.62
C SER A 94 3.71 7.33 9.59
N ALA A 95 4.36 6.24 10.00
CA ALA A 95 4.78 5.18 9.10
C ALA A 95 3.60 4.41 8.49
N GLN A 96 2.55 4.16 9.28
CA GLN A 96 1.32 3.53 8.80
C GLN A 96 0.53 4.46 7.86
N LEU A 97 0.44 5.76 8.18
CA LEU A 97 -0.19 6.73 7.29
C LEU A 97 0.54 6.81 5.93
N VAL A 98 1.87 6.86 5.95
CA VAL A 98 2.67 6.86 4.71
C VAL A 98 2.46 5.57 3.92
N ALA A 99 2.40 4.41 4.59
CA ALA A 99 2.16 3.13 3.94
C ALA A 99 0.84 3.12 3.17
N VAL A 100 -0.26 3.47 3.84
CA VAL A 100 -1.60 3.51 3.24
C VAL A 100 -1.67 4.60 2.16
N LEU A 101 -1.14 5.80 2.39
CA LEU A 101 -1.14 6.84 1.36
C LEU A 101 -0.43 6.42 0.07
N LEU A 102 0.71 5.73 0.19
CA LEU A 102 1.43 5.26 -0.99
C LEU A 102 0.72 4.13 -1.70
N GLU A 103 0.02 3.28 -0.97
CA GLU A 103 -0.81 2.19 -1.50
C GLU A 103 -1.95 2.76 -2.35
N GLU A 104 -2.68 3.73 -1.81
CA GLU A 104 -3.75 4.41 -2.57
C GLU A 104 -3.24 5.25 -3.75
N ILE A 105 -2.01 5.79 -3.65
CA ILE A 105 -1.34 6.42 -4.79
C ILE A 105 -0.95 5.37 -5.83
N GLY A 106 -0.61 4.15 -5.43
CA GLY A 106 -0.31 3.02 -6.30
C GLY A 106 -1.49 2.65 -7.19
N HIS A 107 -2.68 2.45 -6.60
CA HIS A 107 -3.93 2.23 -7.35
C HIS A 107 -4.24 3.40 -8.30
N ALA A 108 -4.04 4.64 -7.84
CA ALA A 108 -4.23 5.81 -8.70
C ALA A 108 -3.25 5.88 -9.88
N VAL A 109 -2.02 5.39 -9.68
CA VAL A 109 -1.03 5.26 -10.76
C VAL A 109 -1.47 4.17 -11.73
N ASP A 110 -1.90 3.01 -11.24
CA ASP A 110 -2.43 1.91 -12.06
C ASP A 110 -3.55 2.39 -12.97
N ALA A 111 -4.62 2.94 -12.38
CA ALA A 111 -5.79 3.46 -13.08
C ALA A 111 -5.44 4.55 -14.11
N LYS A 112 -4.33 5.27 -13.93
CA LYS A 112 -3.87 6.31 -14.85
C LYS A 112 -3.06 5.74 -16.02
N ILE A 113 -2.26 4.71 -15.81
CA ILE A 113 -1.32 4.19 -16.83
C ILE A 113 -1.84 2.94 -17.53
N ASN A 114 -2.73 2.19 -16.91
CA ASN A 114 -3.35 0.99 -17.45
C ASN A 114 -4.78 1.24 -17.92
N SER A 115 -5.23 0.42 -18.89
CA SER A 115 -6.62 0.45 -19.37
C SER A 115 -7.56 -0.44 -18.56
N SER A 116 -6.98 -1.30 -17.73
CA SER A 116 -7.65 -2.26 -16.87
C SER A 116 -6.79 -2.43 -15.63
N ASP A 117 -7.45 -2.60 -14.51
CA ASP A 117 -6.87 -2.94 -13.22
C ASP A 117 -5.81 -4.06 -13.32
N THR A 118 -4.70 -3.88 -12.60
CA THR A 118 -3.65 -4.88 -12.49
C THR A 118 -4.08 -5.92 -11.46
N PRO A 119 -4.10 -7.24 -11.79
CA PRO A 119 -4.57 -8.25 -10.84
C PRO A 119 -3.76 -8.30 -9.53
N GLY A 120 -4.46 -8.41 -8.40
CA GLY A 120 -3.89 -8.44 -7.06
C GLY A 120 -4.11 -7.13 -6.35
N ASP A 121 -3.31 -6.84 -5.33
CA ASP A 121 -3.21 -5.53 -4.70
C ASP A 121 -1.90 -4.84 -5.14
N GLU A 122 -1.90 -4.28 -6.34
CA GLU A 122 -0.75 -3.59 -6.92
C GLU A 122 -0.42 -2.30 -6.16
N GLY A 123 -1.42 -1.71 -5.47
CA GLY A 123 -1.25 -0.62 -4.53
C GLY A 123 -0.31 -1.00 -3.39
N GLU A 124 -0.56 -2.13 -2.74
CA GLU A 124 0.28 -2.60 -1.62
C GLU A 124 1.70 -2.86 -2.10
N LEU A 125 1.85 -3.54 -3.25
CA LEU A 125 3.16 -3.79 -3.84
C LEU A 125 3.88 -2.48 -4.18
N PHE A 126 3.17 -1.49 -4.71
CA PHE A 126 3.70 -0.15 -4.96
C PHE A 126 4.19 0.50 -3.67
N SER A 127 3.39 0.49 -2.61
CA SER A 127 3.75 1.04 -1.30
C SER A 127 5.03 0.42 -0.76
N LEU A 128 5.13 -0.91 -0.77
CA LEU A 128 6.32 -1.64 -0.30
C LEU A 128 7.57 -1.23 -1.08
N LEU A 129 7.52 -1.26 -2.41
CA LEU A 129 8.69 -1.01 -3.24
C LEU A 129 9.12 0.47 -3.20
N VAL A 130 8.18 1.42 -3.14
CA VAL A 130 8.49 2.85 -3.00
C VAL A 130 9.13 3.16 -1.64
N ARG A 131 8.76 2.41 -0.60
CA ARG A 131 9.36 2.47 0.74
C ARG A 131 10.69 1.71 0.84
N GLY A 132 11.16 1.08 -0.24
CA GLY A 132 12.38 0.29 -0.29
C GLY A 132 12.27 -1.05 0.44
N ILE A 133 11.07 -1.57 0.62
CA ILE A 133 10.79 -2.86 1.27
C ILE A 133 10.63 -3.93 0.18
N THR A 134 11.45 -4.97 0.23
CA THR A 134 11.33 -6.12 -0.67
C THR A 134 10.41 -7.17 -0.04
N PRO A 135 9.26 -7.50 -0.63
CA PRO A 135 8.40 -8.55 -0.12
C PRO A 135 9.08 -9.92 -0.21
N SER A 136 8.75 -10.81 0.73
CA SER A 136 9.12 -12.23 0.61
C SER A 136 8.35 -12.89 -0.54
N GLY A 137 8.80 -14.05 -1.04
CA GLY A 137 8.08 -14.75 -2.11
C GLY A 137 6.65 -15.16 -1.72
N THR A 138 6.41 -15.48 -0.44
CA THR A 138 5.07 -15.78 0.07
C THR A 138 4.20 -14.54 0.15
N GLU A 139 4.78 -13.41 0.56
CA GLU A 139 4.06 -12.13 0.63
C GLU A 139 3.71 -11.61 -0.76
N LEU A 140 4.66 -11.66 -1.70
CA LEU A 140 4.42 -11.30 -3.09
C LEU A 140 3.29 -12.16 -3.70
N SER A 141 3.27 -13.46 -3.40
CA SER A 141 2.21 -14.36 -3.88
C SER A 141 0.85 -14.03 -3.25
N ARG A 142 0.81 -13.61 -1.98
CA ARG A 142 -0.41 -13.16 -1.29
C ARG A 142 -0.96 -11.92 -2.00
N ILE A 143 -0.13 -10.88 -2.11
CA ILE A 143 -0.46 -9.59 -2.75
C ILE A 143 -0.97 -9.80 -4.18
N GLN A 144 -0.27 -10.59 -5.00
CA GLN A 144 -0.67 -10.85 -6.40
C GLN A 144 -1.96 -11.68 -6.55
N SER A 145 -2.51 -12.19 -5.45
CA SER A 145 -3.76 -12.97 -5.43
C SER A 145 -4.87 -12.32 -4.62
N GLU A 146 -4.59 -11.17 -4.01
CA GLU A 146 -5.52 -10.45 -3.17
C GLU A 146 -6.65 -9.85 -4.02
N ASN A 147 -7.82 -9.72 -3.41
CA ASN A 147 -8.93 -8.96 -3.95
C ASN A 147 -9.31 -7.92 -2.90
N ASP A 148 -8.82 -6.72 -3.12
CA ASP A 148 -8.97 -5.52 -2.31
C ASP A 148 -10.17 -4.66 -2.77
N GLN A 149 -10.91 -5.10 -3.79
CA GLN A 149 -12.05 -4.35 -4.33
C GLN A 149 -13.27 -4.40 -3.40
N ALA A 150 -13.94 -3.25 -3.25
CA ALA A 150 -15.22 -3.14 -2.55
C ALA A 150 -16.14 -2.08 -3.16
N ILE A 151 -17.38 -2.03 -2.66
CA ILE A 151 -18.33 -0.96 -2.96
C ILE A 151 -18.75 -0.30 -1.64
N ILE A 152 -18.53 1.00 -1.54
CA ILE A 152 -19.02 1.84 -0.44
C ILE A 152 -20.22 2.66 -0.90
N THR A 153 -20.92 3.27 0.06
CA THR A 153 -22.01 4.21 -0.23
C THR A 153 -21.61 5.62 0.17
N LEU A 154 -21.48 6.53 -0.80
CA LEU A 154 -21.24 7.95 -0.60
C LEU A 154 -22.45 8.75 -1.05
N ASP A 155 -23.04 9.53 -0.15
CA ASP A 155 -24.25 10.33 -0.42
C ASP A 155 -25.39 9.52 -1.07
N GLY A 156 -25.52 8.25 -0.66
CA GLY A 156 -26.53 7.33 -1.19
C GLY A 156 -26.20 6.72 -2.56
N GLN A 157 -25.01 6.97 -3.11
CA GLN A 157 -24.53 6.38 -4.37
C GLN A 157 -23.49 5.29 -4.12
N PRO A 158 -23.54 4.16 -4.87
CA PRO A 158 -22.50 3.16 -4.81
C PRO A 158 -21.22 3.69 -5.49
N VAL A 159 -20.08 3.56 -4.80
CA VAL A 159 -18.75 3.91 -5.31
C VAL A 159 -17.85 2.69 -5.18
N ALA A 160 -17.29 2.24 -6.30
CA ALA A 160 -16.29 1.18 -6.32
C ALA A 160 -14.95 1.74 -5.82
N ILE A 161 -14.28 0.96 -4.98
CA ILE A 161 -13.01 1.30 -4.37
C ILE A 161 -12.06 0.10 -4.38
N GLU A 162 -10.78 0.41 -4.35
CA GLU A 162 -9.65 -0.46 -3.97
C GLU A 162 -9.26 -0.11 -2.53
N MET A 163 -8.90 -1.08 -1.71
CA MET A 163 -8.86 -0.92 -0.24
C MET A 163 -7.51 -1.26 0.37
N ALA A 164 -6.91 -0.29 1.06
CA ALA A 164 -5.88 -0.62 2.04
C ALA A 164 -6.47 -1.17 3.34
N VAL A 165 -6.41 -2.49 3.51
CA VAL A 165 -6.80 -3.18 4.76
C VAL A 165 -5.56 -3.50 5.61
N ASN A 166 -5.68 -3.40 6.93
CA ASN A 166 -4.62 -3.92 7.81
C ASN A 166 -4.68 -5.45 7.84
N GLU A 167 -4.13 -6.10 6.83
CA GLU A 167 -3.86 -7.53 6.87
C GLU A 167 -2.77 -7.80 7.91
N ALA A 168 -3.00 -8.79 8.79
CA ALA A 168 -1.94 -9.20 9.69
C ALA A 168 -0.81 -9.81 8.83
N PRO A 169 0.45 -9.36 8.95
CA PRO A 169 1.53 -9.90 8.14
C PRO A 169 1.60 -11.41 8.34
N VAL A 170 1.50 -12.16 7.25
CA VAL A 170 1.65 -13.62 7.27
C VAL A 170 3.14 -13.93 7.35
N ILE A 171 3.70 -13.89 8.56
CA ILE A 171 5.06 -14.35 8.81
C ILE A 171 5.05 -15.88 8.83
N THR A 172 5.15 -16.53 7.67
CA THR A 172 5.59 -17.93 7.61
C THR A 172 7.10 -17.97 7.74
N SER A 173 7.61 -18.09 8.96
CA SER A 173 9.02 -18.43 9.13
C SER A 173 9.23 -19.88 8.64
N ALA A 174 9.98 -20.07 7.56
CA ALA A 174 10.46 -21.39 7.13
C ALA A 174 11.57 -21.94 8.07
N ALA A 175 11.82 -21.29 9.20
CA ALA A 175 12.76 -21.76 10.20
C ALA A 175 12.08 -22.86 11.04
N THR A 176 12.23 -24.11 10.60
CA THR A 176 12.09 -25.26 11.50
C THR A 176 13.11 -25.08 12.62
N ALA A 177 12.68 -24.61 13.78
CA ALA A 177 13.51 -24.64 14.98
C ALA A 177 13.59 -26.10 15.44
N SER A 178 14.57 -26.84 14.93
CA SER A 178 14.97 -28.12 15.50
C SER A 178 15.71 -27.83 16.81
N PHE A 179 14.98 -27.81 17.92
CA PHE A 179 15.57 -27.88 19.24
C PHE A 179 16.06 -29.32 19.47
N ALA A 180 17.36 -29.52 19.63
CA ALA A 180 17.87 -30.71 20.27
C ALA A 180 17.45 -30.64 21.75
N GLU A 181 16.38 -31.35 22.10
CA GLU A 181 15.99 -31.53 23.50
C GLU A 181 17.16 -32.16 24.25
N ASN A 182 17.64 -31.44 25.26
CA ASN A 182 18.68 -31.88 26.17
C ASN A 182 18.26 -33.22 26.79
N GLY A 183 18.97 -34.28 26.43
CA GLY A 183 18.71 -35.62 26.89
C GLY A 183 18.81 -35.75 28.41
N THR A 184 17.79 -36.42 28.95
CA THR A 184 17.78 -37.24 30.18
C THR A 184 17.76 -36.54 31.55
N SER A 185 16.60 -36.69 32.18
CA SER A 185 16.23 -36.39 33.56
C SER A 185 17.10 -37.06 34.65
N THR A 186 17.12 -36.46 35.84
CA THR A 186 16.66 -37.15 37.06
C THR A 186 15.80 -36.21 37.92
N VAL A 187 14.61 -36.72 38.23
CA VAL A 187 13.58 -36.15 39.10
C VAL A 187 13.94 -36.46 40.55
N TYR A 188 13.75 -35.49 41.44
CA TYR A 188 13.90 -35.61 42.89
C TYR A 188 13.23 -36.89 43.46
N THR A 189 13.97 -37.71 44.21
CA THR A 189 13.39 -38.69 45.15
C THR A 189 13.43 -38.12 46.56
N VAL A 190 12.24 -37.97 47.14
CA VAL A 190 12.02 -37.66 48.55
C VAL A 190 12.09 -38.95 49.37
N THR A 191 12.88 -38.94 50.44
CA THR A 191 12.62 -39.67 51.69
C THR A 191 13.16 -38.86 52.86
#